data_AF-A0A6M6IDJ4-F1
#
_entry.id   AF-A0A6M6IDJ4-F1
#
_cell.length_a   1.000
_cell.length_b   1.000
_cell.length_c   1.000
_cell.angle_alpha   90.00
_cell.angle_beta   90.00
_cell.angle_gamma   90.00
#
_symmetry.space_group_name_H-M   'P 1'
#
loop_
_entity.id
_entity.type
_entity.pdbx_description
1 polymer ?
#
loop_
_entity_poly.entity_id
_entity_poly.type
_entity_poly.pdbx_seq_one_letter_code
_entity_poly.pdbx_strand_id
1 'polypeptide(L)'
;MDLNELFLSYPEFVWQGVFSLASTLIAGLIIAFVTTFYLKKKDERTRVAGVILEKRINSEQTILDFLENASFTIEMPKKNSRELYELMAAHDLELPHGPNLQYAKVFSSNNEFQEFFRAFEQQVSRNKLWLSKEVRFHLGLMNAYLSWINASALVMQRIPLPDGVHLTDDETENLSDQIILIQGISLDSEFKGLIAHLEVLMVDSIYHLKIDRVKRSLMRNGFMNRDTKKLIKVLDEETLLGAQREQLIALVAAAVYSIKGLDPGELDADLLADQFAE
;
A
#
# COMPACT_ATOMS: atom_id res chain seq x y z
N MET A 1 17.86 -40.08 -69.46
CA MET A 1 18.03 -38.69 -69.90
C MET A 1 18.42 -37.92 -68.67
N ASP A 2 19.71 -37.68 -68.53
CA ASP A 2 20.31 -37.15 -67.31
C ASP A 2 19.83 -35.71 -67.08
N LEU A 3 19.44 -35.38 -65.84
CA LEU A 3 19.04 -34.03 -65.41
C LEU A 3 20.09 -32.98 -65.78
N ASN A 4 21.35 -33.39 -65.93
CA ASN A 4 22.47 -32.53 -66.33
C ASN A 4 22.45 -32.14 -67.81
N GLU A 5 21.93 -32.99 -68.72
CA GLU A 5 21.84 -32.67 -70.15
C GLU A 5 20.70 -31.70 -70.47
N LEU A 6 19.60 -31.79 -69.71
CA LEU A 6 18.46 -30.85 -69.78
C LEU A 6 18.81 -29.46 -69.22
N PHE A 7 19.74 -29.39 -68.26
CA PHE A 7 20.15 -28.14 -67.62
C PHE A 7 21.05 -27.29 -68.55
N LEU A 8 21.87 -27.95 -69.37
CA LEU A 8 22.83 -27.32 -70.31
C LEU A 8 22.22 -26.96 -71.67
N SER A 9 21.01 -27.43 -71.99
CA SER A 9 20.37 -27.20 -73.30
C SER A 9 19.51 -25.91 -73.39
N TYR A 10 19.27 -25.22 -72.27
CA TYR A 10 18.46 -24.00 -72.25
C TYR A 10 19.31 -22.73 -72.46
N PRO A 11 18.87 -21.76 -73.28
CA PRO A 11 19.58 -20.51 -73.49
C PRO A 11 19.81 -19.75 -72.18
N GLU A 12 20.96 -19.10 -72.04
CA GLU A 12 21.38 -18.36 -70.83
C GLU A 12 20.34 -17.33 -70.36
N PHE A 13 19.62 -16.71 -71.31
CA PHE A 13 18.51 -15.80 -71.05
C PHE A 13 17.33 -16.45 -70.28
N VAL A 14 17.04 -17.73 -70.54
CA VAL A 14 15.97 -18.47 -69.84
C VAL A 14 16.36 -18.69 -68.38
N TRP A 15 17.62 -19.05 -68.13
CA TRP A 15 18.15 -19.22 -66.77
C TRP A 15 18.15 -17.90 -66.00
N GLN A 16 18.62 -16.80 -66.61
CA GLN A 16 18.55 -15.47 -65.98
C GLN A 16 17.11 -15.06 -65.65
N GLY A 17 16.15 -15.35 -66.54
CA GLY A 17 14.73 -15.12 -66.30
C GLY A 17 14.18 -15.90 -65.10
N VAL A 18 14.50 -17.20 -65.01
CA VAL A 18 14.09 -18.07 -63.89
C VAL A 18 14.70 -17.61 -62.57
N PHE A 19 16.00 -17.27 -62.55
CA PHE A 19 16.66 -16.77 -61.33
C PHE A 19 16.08 -15.43 -60.86
N SER A 20 15.80 -14.50 -61.79
CA SER A 20 15.16 -13.22 -61.48
C SER A 20 13.74 -13.39 -60.93
N LEU A 21 12.95 -14.30 -61.51
CA LEU A 21 11.63 -14.65 -60.99
C LEU A 21 11.73 -15.27 -59.60
N ALA A 22 12.62 -16.24 -59.41
CA ALA A 22 12.83 -16.90 -58.12
C ALA A 22 13.29 -15.91 -57.03
N SER A 23 14.24 -15.01 -57.35
CA SER A 23 14.71 -13.99 -56.40
C SER A 23 13.59 -13.03 -56.01
N THR A 24 12.76 -12.62 -56.96
CA THR A 24 11.61 -11.74 -56.72
C THR A 24 10.56 -12.43 -55.85
N LEU A 25 10.28 -13.71 -56.10
CA LEU A 25 9.34 -14.51 -55.33
C LEU A 25 9.81 -14.72 -53.89
N ILE A 26 11.09 -15.04 -53.69
CA ILE A 26 11.70 -15.19 -52.37
C ILE A 26 11.69 -13.86 -51.62
N ALA A 27 12.07 -12.76 -52.26
CA ALA A 27 11.99 -11.43 -51.66
C ALA A 27 10.55 -11.07 -51.25
N GLY A 28 9.57 -11.34 -52.12
CA GLY A 28 8.16 -11.14 -51.83
C GLY A 28 7.66 -11.98 -50.65
N LEU A 29 8.06 -13.26 -50.58
CA LEU A 29 7.73 -14.15 -49.45
C LEU A 29 8.37 -13.68 -48.14
N ILE A 30 9.62 -13.24 -48.15
CA ILE A 30 10.30 -12.70 -46.96
C ILE A 30 9.58 -11.44 -46.48
N ILE A 31 9.23 -10.52 -47.39
CA ILE A 31 8.50 -9.30 -47.04
C ILE A 31 7.11 -9.65 -46.47
N ALA A 32 6.37 -10.55 -47.11
CA ALA A 32 5.05 -11.00 -46.64
C ALA A 32 5.14 -11.69 -45.26
N PHE A 33 6.19 -12.48 -45.02
CA PHE A 33 6.43 -13.11 -43.73
C PHE A 33 6.75 -12.09 -42.64
N VAL A 34 7.64 -11.14 -42.90
CA VAL A 34 8.00 -10.08 -41.95
C VAL A 34 6.79 -9.19 -41.63
N THR A 35 6.02 -8.77 -42.63
CA THR A 35 4.82 -7.95 -42.38
C THR A 35 3.76 -8.72 -41.59
N THR A 36 3.49 -9.97 -41.94
CA THR A 36 2.43 -10.76 -41.29
C THR A 36 2.80 -11.22 -39.89
N PHE A 37 4.01 -11.73 -39.67
CA PHE A 37 4.38 -12.31 -38.39
C PHE A 37 5.03 -11.32 -37.44
N TYR A 38 5.84 -10.39 -37.94
CA TYR A 38 6.57 -9.46 -37.08
C TYR A 38 5.75 -8.19 -36.81
N LEU A 39 5.27 -7.50 -37.86
CA LEU A 39 4.54 -6.24 -37.66
C LEU A 39 3.19 -6.47 -36.97
N LYS A 40 2.39 -7.46 -37.41
CA LYS A 40 1.10 -7.76 -36.78
C LYS A 40 1.26 -8.17 -35.31
N LYS A 41 2.26 -8.98 -34.98
CA LYS A 41 2.54 -9.39 -33.60
C LYS A 41 3.05 -8.23 -32.75
N LYS A 42 3.83 -7.32 -33.34
CA LYS A 42 4.27 -6.10 -32.65
C LYS A 42 3.09 -5.18 -32.36
N ASP A 43 2.20 -4.98 -33.34
CA ASP A 43 1.00 -4.16 -33.18
C ASP A 43 0.06 -4.72 -32.11
N GLU A 44 -0.18 -6.03 -32.13
CA GLU A 44 -0.99 -6.69 -31.10
C GLU A 44 -0.38 -6.55 -29.69
N ARG A 45 0.96 -6.67 -29.57
CA ARG A 45 1.66 -6.43 -28.30
C ARG A 45 1.49 -4.99 -27.83
N THR A 46 1.62 -4.01 -28.71
CA THR A 46 1.41 -2.58 -28.39
C THR A 46 -0.03 -2.34 -27.96
N ARG A 47 -1.02 -2.92 -28.65
CA ARG A 47 -2.43 -2.82 -28.29
C ARG A 47 -2.71 -3.38 -26.90
N VAL A 48 -2.20 -4.59 -26.61
CA VAL A 48 -2.36 -5.21 -25.29
C VAL A 48 -1.67 -4.39 -24.20
N ALA A 49 -0.46 -3.88 -24.48
CA ALA A 49 0.25 -2.99 -23.56
C ALA A 49 -0.56 -1.72 -23.24
N GLY A 50 -1.18 -1.12 -24.26
CA GLY A 50 -2.06 0.04 -24.11
C GLY A 50 -3.26 -0.24 -23.21
N VAL A 51 -3.95 -1.38 -23.41
CA VAL A 51 -5.08 -1.78 -22.55
C VAL A 51 -4.65 -2.04 -21.11
N ILE A 52 -3.49 -2.67 -20.90
CA ILE A 52 -2.95 -2.92 -19.55
C ILE A 52 -2.60 -1.60 -18.87
N LEU A 53 -1.97 -0.68 -19.60
CA LEU A 53 -1.63 0.67 -19.11
C LEU A 53 -2.89 1.42 -18.70
N GLU A 54 -3.95 1.40 -19.53
CA GLU A 54 -5.23 2.04 -19.22
C GLU A 54 -5.86 1.45 -17.95
N LYS A 55 -5.88 0.12 -17.81
CA LYS A 55 -6.41 -0.53 -16.60
C LYS A 55 -5.59 -0.20 -15.36
N ARG A 56 -4.26 -0.13 -15.49
CA ARG A 56 -3.36 0.28 -14.41
C ARG A 56 -3.62 1.72 -13.97
N ILE A 57 -3.65 2.67 -14.91
CA ILE A 57 -3.91 4.08 -14.62
C ILE A 57 -5.25 4.23 -13.91
N ASN A 58 -6.32 3.62 -14.44
CA ASN A 58 -7.65 3.68 -13.82
C ASN A 58 -7.66 3.11 -12.40
N SER A 59 -6.98 1.98 -12.19
CA SER A 59 -6.86 1.36 -10.86
C SER A 59 -6.05 2.21 -9.88
N GLU A 60 -4.97 2.83 -10.33
CA GLU A 60 -4.11 3.69 -9.50
C GLU A 60 -4.83 5.01 -9.16
N GLN A 61 -5.48 5.65 -10.13
CA GLN A 61 -6.33 6.83 -9.91
C GLN A 61 -7.46 6.55 -8.92
N THR A 62 -8.18 5.44 -9.06
CA THR A 62 -9.26 5.08 -8.12
C THR A 62 -8.75 4.97 -6.68
N ILE A 63 -7.53 4.48 -6.47
CA ILE A 63 -6.93 4.37 -5.14
C ILE A 63 -6.48 5.74 -4.63
N LEU A 64 -5.87 6.58 -5.47
CA LEU A 64 -5.46 7.94 -5.10
C LEU A 64 -6.65 8.81 -4.75
N ASP A 65 -7.67 8.87 -5.60
CA ASP A 65 -8.90 9.63 -5.34
C ASP A 65 -9.53 9.21 -4.01
N PHE A 66 -9.51 7.92 -3.69
CA PHE A 66 -9.98 7.41 -2.40
C PHE A 66 -9.14 7.91 -1.22
N LEU A 67 -7.80 7.88 -1.33
CA LEU A 67 -6.87 8.31 -0.27
C LEU A 67 -6.83 9.83 -0.10
N GLU A 68 -6.88 10.60 -1.18
CA GLU A 68 -6.93 12.06 -1.15
C GLU A 68 -8.15 12.54 -0.37
N ASN A 69 -9.33 11.97 -0.66
CA ASN A 69 -10.56 12.28 0.07
C ASN A 69 -10.46 11.93 1.57
N ALA A 70 -9.74 10.86 1.92
CA ALA A 70 -9.49 10.46 3.29
C ALA A 70 -8.47 11.35 4.02
N SER A 71 -7.55 11.98 3.28
CA SER A 71 -6.48 12.83 3.81
C SER A 71 -6.92 14.26 4.15
N PHE A 72 -8.19 14.60 3.95
CA PHE A 72 -8.72 15.93 4.25
C PHE A 72 -8.42 16.32 5.70
N THR A 73 -7.75 17.45 5.88
CA THR A 73 -7.23 17.87 7.19
C THR A 73 -8.29 18.61 8.00
N ILE A 74 -8.41 18.25 9.26
CA ILE A 74 -9.23 18.95 10.26
C ILE A 74 -8.29 19.64 11.24
N GLU A 75 -8.53 20.93 11.47
CA GLU A 75 -7.86 21.69 12.53
C GLU A 75 -8.68 21.63 13.81
N MET A 76 -8.04 21.26 14.93
CA MET A 76 -8.73 21.17 16.21
C MET A 76 -9.03 22.57 16.76
N PRO A 77 -10.24 22.82 17.32
CA PRO A 77 -10.55 24.07 17.98
C PRO A 77 -9.57 24.36 19.14
N LYS A 78 -9.08 25.61 19.22
CA LYS A 78 -8.05 26.06 20.18
C LYS A 78 -8.35 25.75 21.65
N LYS A 79 -9.63 25.62 22.03
CA LYS A 79 -10.04 25.32 23.41
C LYS A 79 -9.65 23.89 23.80
N ASN A 80 -9.81 22.93 22.89
CA ASN A 80 -9.57 21.52 23.15
C ASN A 80 -8.13 21.13 22.79
N SER A 81 -7.48 21.88 21.89
CA SER A 81 -6.13 21.56 21.41
C SER A 81 -5.06 21.71 22.50
N ARG A 82 -5.23 22.63 23.46
CA ARG A 82 -4.21 22.90 24.47
C ARG A 82 -4.07 21.76 25.48
N GLU A 83 -5.17 21.31 26.06
CA GLU A 83 -5.17 20.22 27.06
C GLU A 83 -4.63 18.93 26.43
N LEU A 84 -5.05 18.63 25.20
CA LEU A 84 -4.58 17.46 24.47
C LEU A 84 -3.11 17.57 24.08
N TYR A 85 -2.65 18.75 23.66
CA TYR A 85 -1.24 19.01 23.36
C TYR A 85 -0.36 18.80 24.61
N GLU A 86 -0.77 19.34 25.76
CA GLU A 86 -0.04 19.19 27.02
C GLU A 86 0.03 17.70 27.45
N LEU A 87 -1.07 16.95 27.27
CA LEU A 87 -1.11 15.50 27.54
C LEU A 87 -0.18 14.69 26.62
N MET A 88 -0.22 14.96 25.31
CA MET A 88 0.63 14.26 24.34
C MET A 88 2.10 14.61 24.51
N ALA A 89 2.42 15.88 24.78
CA ALA A 89 3.78 16.33 25.05
C ALA A 89 4.35 15.74 26.35
N ALA A 90 3.50 15.51 27.37
CA ALA A 90 3.92 14.86 28.62
C ALA A 90 4.33 13.38 28.44
N HIS A 91 3.90 12.74 27.35
CA HIS A 91 4.25 11.37 26.99
C HIS A 91 5.32 11.32 25.87
N ASP A 92 6.02 12.42 25.62
CA ASP A 92 7.08 12.54 24.60
C ASP A 92 6.64 12.14 23.18
N LEU A 93 5.36 12.33 22.84
CA LEU A 93 4.87 12.11 21.47
C LEU A 93 5.34 13.22 20.54
N GLU A 94 5.74 12.85 19.32
CA GLU A 94 6.03 13.82 18.27
C GLU A 94 4.73 14.43 17.76
N LEU A 95 4.74 15.76 17.66
CA LEU A 95 3.59 16.57 17.30
C LEU A 95 3.96 17.40 16.07
N PRO A 96 3.67 16.91 14.85
CA PRO A 96 4.18 17.50 13.61
C PRO A 96 3.74 18.95 13.39
N HIS A 97 2.59 19.34 13.95
CA HIS A 97 2.01 20.68 13.81
C HIS A 97 2.13 21.55 15.07
N GLY A 98 2.88 21.07 16.07
CA GLY A 98 3.04 21.75 17.35
C GLY A 98 1.69 21.96 18.06
N PRO A 99 1.44 23.13 18.70
CA PRO A 99 0.23 23.38 19.49
C PRO A 99 -1.06 23.53 18.66
N ASN A 100 -0.94 23.68 17.34
CA ASN A 100 -2.07 23.72 16.43
C ASN A 100 -2.34 22.31 15.91
N LEU A 101 -3.00 21.49 16.73
CA LEU A 101 -3.25 20.09 16.38
C LEU A 101 -4.07 19.97 15.10
N GLN A 102 -3.55 19.19 14.15
CA GLN A 102 -4.21 18.84 12.89
C GLN A 102 -4.15 17.33 12.69
N TYR A 103 -5.17 16.79 12.06
CA TYR A 103 -5.26 15.37 11.75
C TYR A 103 -6.12 15.13 10.50
N ALA A 104 -5.89 14.03 9.81
CA ALA A 104 -6.76 13.59 8.71
C ALA A 104 -8.14 13.19 9.25
N LYS A 105 -9.20 13.56 8.53
CA LYS A 105 -10.60 13.35 8.94
C LYS A 105 -10.88 11.92 9.38
N VAL A 106 -10.29 10.93 8.72
CA VAL A 106 -10.49 9.51 9.05
C VAL A 106 -10.13 9.16 10.50
N PHE A 107 -9.33 9.97 11.18
CA PHE A 107 -8.98 9.77 12.59
C PHE A 107 -9.89 10.52 13.58
N SER A 108 -11.01 11.11 13.11
CA SER A 108 -11.92 11.85 13.99
C SER A 108 -12.64 10.96 15.01
N SER A 109 -12.88 9.70 14.65
CA SER A 109 -13.49 8.68 15.52
C SER A 109 -13.06 7.30 15.09
N ASN A 110 -13.21 6.32 15.98
CA ASN A 110 -13.00 4.92 15.66
C ASN A 110 -13.94 4.46 14.54
N ASN A 111 -15.21 4.88 14.53
CA ASN A 111 -16.13 4.46 13.47
C ASN A 111 -15.70 4.99 12.08
N GLU A 112 -15.34 6.27 11.95
CA GLU A 112 -14.83 6.82 10.69
C GLU A 112 -13.56 6.09 10.24
N PHE A 113 -12.66 5.76 11.17
CA PHE A 113 -11.45 5.01 10.90
C PHE A 113 -11.73 3.58 10.41
N GLN A 114 -12.63 2.85 11.08
CA GLN A 114 -13.01 1.49 10.69
C GLN A 114 -13.66 1.43 9.31
N GLU A 115 -14.56 2.37 9.02
CA GLU A 115 -15.19 2.49 7.71
C GLU A 115 -14.14 2.75 6.63
N PHE A 116 -13.22 3.69 6.87
CA PHE A 116 -12.10 3.95 5.98
C PHE A 116 -11.21 2.72 5.80
N PHE A 117 -10.80 2.07 6.87
CA PHE A 117 -9.87 0.94 6.81
C PHE A 117 -10.46 -0.25 6.03
N ARG A 118 -11.73 -0.58 6.27
CA ARG A 118 -12.46 -1.60 5.50
C ARG A 118 -12.59 -1.22 4.02
N ALA A 119 -12.88 0.05 3.73
CA ALA A 119 -12.96 0.54 2.36
C ALA A 119 -11.58 0.50 1.67
N PHE A 120 -10.50 0.84 2.37
CA PHE A 120 -9.14 0.77 1.88
C PHE A 120 -8.76 -0.66 1.48
N GLU A 121 -8.99 -1.64 2.36
CA GLU A 121 -8.74 -3.06 2.05
C GLU A 121 -9.52 -3.52 0.81
N GLN A 122 -10.76 -3.05 0.67
CA GLN A 122 -11.59 -3.34 -0.48
C GLN A 122 -11.03 -2.72 -1.77
N GLN A 123 -10.57 -1.46 -1.73
CA GLN A 123 -9.97 -0.79 -2.88
C GLN A 123 -8.69 -1.50 -3.33
N VAL A 124 -7.81 -1.86 -2.40
CA VAL A 124 -6.59 -2.61 -2.69
C VAL A 124 -6.93 -3.97 -3.30
N SER A 125 -7.88 -4.71 -2.72
CA SER A 125 -8.22 -6.05 -3.20
C SER A 125 -8.85 -6.06 -4.60
N ARG A 126 -9.71 -5.06 -4.90
CA ARG A 126 -10.34 -4.90 -6.22
C ARG A 126 -9.34 -4.56 -7.32
N ASN A 127 -8.35 -3.73 -7.00
CA ASN A 127 -7.42 -3.17 -8.00
C ASN A 127 -6.08 -3.92 -8.10
N LYS A 128 -5.73 -4.78 -7.13
CA LYS A 128 -4.42 -5.47 -7.02
C LYS A 128 -3.88 -6.16 -8.27
N LEU A 129 -4.74 -6.52 -9.23
CA LEU A 129 -4.35 -7.21 -10.45
C LEU A 129 -3.49 -6.33 -11.37
N TRP A 130 -3.79 -5.03 -11.41
CA TRP A 130 -3.22 -4.09 -12.37
C TRP A 130 -2.05 -3.27 -11.80
N LEU A 131 -1.79 -3.41 -10.49
CA LEU A 131 -0.78 -2.65 -9.78
C LEU A 131 0.63 -3.24 -9.95
N SER A 132 1.65 -2.38 -9.85
CA SER A 132 3.06 -2.81 -9.92
C SER A 132 3.47 -3.52 -8.64
N LYS A 133 4.65 -4.14 -8.63
CA LYS A 133 5.15 -4.80 -7.42
C LYS A 133 5.39 -3.77 -6.32
N GLU A 134 5.95 -2.63 -6.70
CA GLU A 134 6.35 -1.52 -5.85
C GLU A 134 5.10 -0.86 -5.23
N VAL A 135 4.10 -0.52 -6.04
CA VAL A 135 2.80 0.02 -5.56
C VAL A 135 2.10 -0.98 -4.64
N ARG A 136 2.08 -2.27 -4.99
CA ARG A 136 1.47 -3.31 -4.13
C ARG A 136 2.20 -3.49 -2.80
N PHE A 137 3.53 -3.37 -2.80
CA PHE A 137 4.32 -3.45 -1.59
C PHE A 137 3.98 -2.27 -0.66
N HIS A 138 3.95 -1.05 -1.21
CA HIS A 138 3.62 0.15 -0.44
C HIS A 138 2.19 0.16 0.09
N LEU A 139 1.21 -0.28 -0.70
CA LEU A 139 -0.16 -0.48 -0.20
C LEU A 139 -0.23 -1.55 0.89
N GLY A 140 0.63 -2.58 0.82
CA GLY A 140 0.78 -3.56 1.89
C GLY A 140 1.36 -2.96 3.17
N LEU A 141 2.32 -2.03 3.05
CA LEU A 141 2.86 -1.26 4.16
C LEU A 141 1.78 -0.42 4.82
N MET A 142 1.04 0.36 4.03
CA MET A 142 -0.09 1.16 4.52
C MET A 142 -1.16 0.28 5.19
N ASN A 143 -1.47 -0.90 4.65
CA ASN A 143 -2.43 -1.81 5.26
C ASN A 143 -1.97 -2.27 6.65
N ALA A 144 -0.71 -2.66 6.77
CA ALA A 144 -0.15 -3.12 8.03
C ALA A 144 -0.02 -1.98 9.05
N TYR A 145 0.35 -0.78 8.59
CA TYR A 145 0.34 0.46 9.36
C TYR A 145 -1.06 0.74 9.95
N LEU A 146 -2.11 0.76 9.12
CA LEU A 146 -3.49 0.97 9.57
C LEU A 146 -3.99 -0.18 10.46
N SER A 147 -3.58 -1.42 10.18
CA SER A 147 -3.90 -2.57 11.02
C SER A 147 -3.33 -2.42 12.43
N TRP A 148 -2.16 -1.79 12.56
CA TRP A 148 -1.53 -1.57 13.85
C TRP A 148 -2.24 -0.47 14.65
N ILE A 149 -2.61 0.63 14.00
CA ILE A 149 -3.47 1.67 14.59
C ILE A 149 -4.79 1.04 15.06
N ASN A 150 -5.42 0.21 14.23
CA ASN A 150 -6.62 -0.53 14.62
C ASN A 150 -6.39 -1.43 15.85
N ALA A 151 -5.29 -2.19 15.87
CA ALA A 151 -4.96 -3.09 16.97
C ALA A 151 -4.72 -2.33 18.27
N SER A 152 -4.08 -1.17 18.21
CA SER A 152 -3.81 -0.33 19.39
C SER A 152 -5.08 0.20 20.06
N ALA A 153 -6.16 0.48 19.30
CA ALA A 153 -7.46 0.81 19.87
C ALA A 153 -8.07 -0.38 20.64
N LEU A 154 -7.70 -1.62 20.30
CA LEU A 154 -8.13 -2.83 21.01
C LEU A 154 -7.23 -3.18 22.20
N VAL A 155 -6.01 -2.61 22.27
CA VAL A 155 -5.06 -2.87 23.36
C VAL A 155 -5.62 -2.47 24.72
N MET A 156 -6.50 -1.46 24.76
CA MET A 156 -7.11 -1.01 26.01
C MET A 156 -7.87 -2.10 26.78
N GLN A 157 -8.40 -3.10 26.06
CA GLN A 157 -9.12 -4.23 26.68
C GLN A 157 -8.18 -5.25 27.33
N ARG A 158 -6.88 -5.19 27.01
CA ARG A 158 -5.88 -6.11 27.54
C ARG A 158 -5.25 -5.57 28.82
N ILE A 159 -5.23 -4.25 29.02
CA ILE A 159 -4.60 -3.61 30.18
C ILE A 159 -5.12 -4.24 31.47
N PRO A 160 -4.23 -4.70 32.36
CA PRO A 160 -4.62 -5.31 33.62
C PRO A 160 -5.36 -4.28 34.50
N LEU A 161 -6.53 -4.66 34.99
CA LEU A 161 -7.32 -3.87 35.93
C LEU A 161 -7.53 -4.70 37.22
N PRO A 162 -7.71 -4.03 38.39
CA PRO A 162 -8.02 -4.72 39.64
C PRO A 162 -9.24 -5.64 39.52
N ASP A 163 -9.24 -6.74 40.26
CA ASP A 163 -10.29 -7.76 40.20
C ASP A 163 -11.70 -7.17 40.34
N GLY A 164 -12.56 -7.44 39.35
CA GLY A 164 -13.93 -6.96 39.30
C GLY A 164 -14.12 -5.57 38.67
N VAL A 165 -13.05 -4.91 38.23
CA VAL A 165 -13.10 -3.65 37.47
C VAL A 165 -12.97 -3.93 35.98
N HIS A 166 -14.00 -3.60 35.21
CA HIS A 166 -14.01 -3.73 33.76
C HIS A 166 -14.45 -2.42 33.12
N LEU A 167 -13.97 -2.17 31.90
CA LEU A 167 -14.48 -1.10 31.05
C LEU A 167 -15.92 -1.43 30.64
N THR A 168 -16.81 -0.46 30.71
CA THR A 168 -18.15 -0.56 30.11
C THR A 168 -18.04 -0.38 28.59
N ASP A 169 -19.10 -0.75 27.88
CA ASP A 169 -19.15 -0.57 26.42
C ASP A 169 -19.02 0.93 26.03
N ASP A 170 -19.67 1.82 26.77
CA ASP A 170 -19.60 3.28 26.53
C ASP A 170 -18.19 3.85 26.80
N GLU A 171 -17.51 3.39 27.86
CA GLU A 171 -16.14 3.80 28.16
C GLU A 171 -15.16 3.29 27.10
N THR A 172 -15.37 2.06 26.64
CA THR A 172 -14.61 1.41 25.57
C THR A 172 -14.74 2.21 24.27
N GLU A 173 -15.95 2.60 23.88
CA GLU A 173 -16.19 3.39 22.67
C GLU A 173 -15.50 4.76 22.75
N ASN A 174 -15.67 5.49 23.85
CA ASN A 174 -15.07 6.81 24.04
C ASN A 174 -13.52 6.76 24.10
N LEU A 175 -12.95 5.75 24.75
CA LEU A 175 -11.50 5.52 24.73
C LEU A 175 -11.00 5.20 23.33
N SER A 176 -11.70 4.35 22.58
CA SER A 176 -11.31 4.01 21.21
C SER A 176 -11.26 5.27 20.34
N ASP A 177 -12.26 6.15 20.45
CA ASP A 177 -12.29 7.41 19.72
C ASP A 177 -11.10 8.32 20.09
N GLN A 178 -10.80 8.44 21.39
CA GLN A 178 -9.66 9.23 21.86
C GLN A 178 -8.31 8.67 21.39
N ILE A 179 -8.13 7.35 21.48
CA ILE A 179 -6.90 6.66 21.08
C ILE A 179 -6.64 6.84 19.58
N ILE A 180 -7.68 6.68 18.75
CA ILE A 180 -7.61 6.89 17.30
C ILE A 180 -7.28 8.35 16.98
N LEU A 181 -7.90 9.31 17.68
CA LEU A 181 -7.65 10.73 17.48
C LEU A 181 -6.20 11.12 17.84
N ILE A 182 -5.69 10.66 18.99
CA ILE A 182 -4.32 10.94 19.45
C ILE A 182 -3.30 10.40 18.46
N GLN A 183 -3.49 9.16 17.98
CA GLN A 183 -2.65 8.58 16.95
C GLN A 183 -2.77 9.34 15.63
N GLY A 184 -3.97 9.73 15.23
CA GLY A 184 -4.20 10.52 14.03
C GLY A 184 -3.47 11.86 14.04
N ILE A 185 -3.39 12.51 15.20
CA ILE A 185 -2.68 13.78 15.38
C ILE A 185 -1.17 13.59 15.32
N SER A 186 -0.65 12.62 16.08
CA SER A 186 0.79 12.37 16.15
C SER A 186 1.35 11.89 14.81
N LEU A 187 0.59 11.05 14.13
CA LEU A 187 1.03 10.38 12.90
C LEU A 187 0.51 11.06 11.62
N ASP A 188 -0.13 12.23 11.70
CA ASP A 188 -0.73 12.91 10.54
C ASP A 188 0.29 13.13 9.41
N SER A 189 1.51 13.57 9.76
CA SER A 189 2.58 13.82 8.80
C SER A 189 3.06 12.54 8.12
N GLU A 190 3.20 11.45 8.88
CA GLU A 190 3.60 10.14 8.36
C GLU A 190 2.52 9.55 7.45
N PHE A 191 1.25 9.60 7.88
CA PHE A 191 0.13 9.13 7.07
C PHE A 191 0.05 9.85 5.71
N LYS A 192 0.19 11.18 5.71
CA LYS A 192 0.27 11.98 4.48
C LYS A 192 1.52 11.66 3.66
N GLY A 193 2.66 11.45 4.32
CA GLY A 193 3.91 11.02 3.68
C GLY A 193 3.77 9.67 2.97
N LEU A 194 3.05 8.71 3.57
CA LEU A 194 2.75 7.42 2.95
C LEU A 194 1.90 7.60 1.68
N ILE A 195 0.89 8.48 1.69
CA ILE A 195 0.07 8.78 0.51
C ILE A 195 0.92 9.44 -0.58
N ALA A 196 1.71 10.46 -0.23
CA ALA A 196 2.58 11.15 -1.20
C ALA A 196 3.63 10.21 -1.81
N HIS A 197 4.19 9.27 -1.03
CA HIS A 197 5.11 8.27 -1.57
C HIS A 197 4.41 7.29 -2.52
N LEU A 198 3.16 6.91 -2.23
CA LEU A 198 2.36 6.06 -3.10
C LEU A 198 2.17 6.71 -4.48
N GLU A 199 1.85 8.02 -4.51
CA GLU A 199 1.69 8.79 -5.75
C GLU A 199 2.96 8.71 -6.61
N VAL A 200 4.12 8.94 -6.00
CA VAL A 200 5.42 8.84 -6.70
C VAL A 200 5.63 7.45 -7.29
N LEU A 201 5.31 6.39 -6.54
CA LEU A 201 5.44 5.00 -7.00
C LEU A 201 4.46 4.68 -8.14
N MET A 202 3.24 5.20 -8.10
CA MET A 202 2.24 5.02 -9.16
C MET A 202 2.69 5.70 -10.46
N VAL A 203 3.12 6.96 -10.36
CA VAL A 203 3.67 7.73 -11.47
C VAL A 203 4.87 7.02 -12.10
N ASP A 204 5.82 6.54 -11.29
CA ASP A 204 6.96 5.75 -11.78
C ASP A 204 6.50 4.47 -12.49
N SER A 205 5.48 3.80 -11.96
CA SER A 205 4.94 2.57 -12.55
C SER A 205 4.27 2.78 -13.92
N ILE A 206 3.69 3.97 -14.14
CA ILE A 206 3.08 4.39 -15.40
C ILE A 206 4.18 4.71 -16.42
N TYR A 207 5.21 5.47 -16.03
CA TYR A 207 6.33 5.82 -16.90
C TYR A 207 7.18 4.60 -17.28
N HIS A 208 7.42 3.68 -16.34
CA HIS A 208 8.23 2.49 -16.52
C HIS A 208 7.37 1.23 -16.55
N LEU A 209 6.45 1.15 -17.53
CA LEU A 209 5.49 0.06 -17.64
C LEU A 209 6.18 -1.32 -17.76
N LYS A 210 6.17 -2.07 -16.66
CA LYS A 210 6.51 -3.50 -16.63
C LYS A 210 5.23 -4.31 -16.82
N ILE A 211 5.11 -4.98 -17.97
CA ILE A 211 3.94 -5.82 -18.31
C ILE A 211 3.96 -7.17 -17.57
N ASP A 212 5.09 -7.49 -16.91
CA ASP A 212 5.22 -8.72 -16.16
C ASP A 212 4.29 -8.74 -14.94
N ARG A 213 3.38 -9.72 -14.93
CA ARG A 213 2.50 -9.96 -13.79
C ARG A 213 3.34 -10.32 -12.57
N VAL A 214 3.04 -9.68 -11.44
CA VAL A 214 3.62 -10.07 -10.14
C VAL A 214 3.18 -11.49 -9.80
N LYS A 215 4.13 -12.44 -9.89
CA LYS A 215 3.87 -13.89 -9.72
C LYS A 215 3.80 -14.36 -8.26
N ARG A 216 4.12 -13.50 -7.29
CA ARG A 216 4.18 -13.85 -5.86
C ARG A 216 3.25 -12.94 -5.07
N SER A 217 2.50 -13.52 -4.13
CA SER A 217 1.59 -12.81 -3.23
C SER A 217 2.25 -12.62 -1.87
N LEU A 218 1.96 -11.49 -1.21
CA LEU A 218 2.28 -11.24 0.20
C LEU A 218 1.61 -12.24 1.15
N MET A 219 0.50 -12.84 0.74
CA MET A 219 -0.21 -13.86 1.53
C MET A 219 0.36 -15.27 1.34
N ARG A 220 1.36 -15.45 0.48
CA ARG A 220 1.95 -16.78 0.24
C ARG A 220 2.71 -17.25 1.48
N ASN A 221 2.48 -18.51 1.87
CA ASN A 221 3.04 -19.16 3.07
C ASN A 221 2.60 -18.51 4.40
N GLY A 222 1.32 -18.13 4.53
CA GLY A 222 0.80 -17.60 5.80
C GLY A 222 1.56 -16.36 6.26
N PHE A 223 1.84 -15.44 5.34
CA PHE A 223 2.63 -14.22 5.58
C PHE A 223 4.12 -14.44 5.95
N MET A 224 4.66 -15.67 5.97
CA MET A 224 6.07 -15.92 6.31
C MET A 224 7.06 -15.70 5.14
N ASN A 225 6.72 -14.84 4.17
CA ASN A 225 7.59 -14.56 3.03
C ASN A 225 8.51 -13.35 3.27
N ARG A 226 9.55 -13.24 2.43
CA ARG A 226 10.56 -12.17 2.53
C ARG A 226 9.95 -10.77 2.44
N ASP A 227 8.88 -10.61 1.66
CA ASP A 227 8.25 -9.31 1.47
C ASP A 227 7.49 -8.90 2.75
N THR A 228 6.78 -9.82 3.43
CA THR A 228 6.19 -9.53 4.75
C THR A 228 7.24 -9.22 5.81
N LYS A 229 8.34 -10.00 5.88
CA LYS A 229 9.43 -9.69 6.83
C LYS A 229 10.02 -8.30 6.60
N LYS A 230 10.12 -7.89 5.32
CA LYS A 230 10.54 -6.55 4.97
C LYS A 230 9.51 -5.49 5.40
N LEU A 231 8.22 -5.76 5.23
CA LEU A 231 7.16 -4.84 5.69
C LEU A 231 7.22 -4.63 7.21
N ILE A 232 7.29 -5.71 7.98
CA ILE A 232 7.40 -5.64 9.45
C ILE A 232 8.64 -4.84 9.84
N LYS A 233 9.79 -5.12 9.21
CA LYS A 233 11.02 -4.39 9.45
C LYS A 233 10.87 -2.88 9.19
N VAL A 234 10.26 -2.49 8.07
CA VAL A 234 10.02 -1.08 7.74
C VAL A 234 9.09 -0.44 8.77
N LEU A 235 8.02 -1.12 9.18
CA LEU A 235 7.13 -0.61 10.22
C LEU A 235 7.86 -0.40 11.55
N ASP A 236 8.63 -1.39 12.01
CA ASP A 236 9.30 -1.30 13.31
C ASP A 236 10.47 -0.31 13.32
N GLU A 237 11.26 -0.25 12.25
CA GLU A 237 12.54 0.50 12.24
C GLU A 237 12.49 1.85 11.49
N GLU A 238 11.55 2.02 10.56
CA GLU A 238 11.56 3.17 9.63
C GLU A 238 10.31 4.06 9.75
N THR A 239 9.32 3.72 10.59
CA THR A 239 8.11 4.53 10.80
C THR A 239 8.08 5.19 12.18
N LEU A 240 7.45 6.36 12.25
CA LEU A 240 7.14 7.07 13.48
C LEU A 240 6.26 6.23 14.40
N LEU A 241 5.31 5.49 13.82
CA LEU A 241 4.48 4.53 14.54
C LEU A 241 5.31 3.49 15.31
N GLY A 242 6.33 2.91 14.67
CA GLY A 242 7.25 1.98 15.30
C GLY A 242 8.07 2.64 16.39
N ALA A 243 8.60 3.84 16.12
CA ALA A 243 9.43 4.59 17.05
C ALA A 243 8.70 5.04 18.33
N GLN A 244 7.39 5.31 18.23
CA GLN A 244 6.56 5.80 19.34
C GLN A 244 5.66 4.76 19.97
N ARG A 245 5.82 3.49 19.60
CA ARG A 245 4.96 2.40 20.04
C ARG A 245 4.81 2.35 21.56
N GLU A 246 5.92 2.46 22.28
CA GLU A 246 5.93 2.35 23.74
C GLU A 246 5.21 3.53 24.39
N GLN A 247 5.44 4.74 23.88
CA GLN A 247 4.78 5.97 24.34
C GLN A 247 3.28 5.92 24.10
N LEU A 248 2.85 5.42 22.93
CA LEU A 248 1.43 5.24 22.60
C LEU A 248 0.77 4.22 23.54
N ILE A 249 1.42 3.08 23.81
CA ILE A 249 0.89 2.07 24.74
C ILE A 249 0.82 2.63 26.17
N ALA A 250 1.85 3.35 26.63
CA ALA A 250 1.87 3.98 27.94
C ALA A 250 0.72 5.00 28.10
N LEU A 251 0.47 5.81 27.06
CA LEU A 251 -0.63 6.76 27.04
C LEU A 251 -1.99 6.06 27.08
N VAL A 252 -2.16 4.96 26.35
CA VAL A 252 -3.38 4.13 26.39
C VAL A 252 -3.58 3.57 27.81
N ALA A 253 -2.52 3.11 28.47
CA ALA A 253 -2.56 2.63 29.85
C ALA A 253 -2.96 3.73 30.85
N ALA A 254 -2.34 4.90 30.75
CA ALA A 254 -2.67 6.05 31.57
C ALA A 254 -4.14 6.49 31.37
N ALA A 255 -4.64 6.47 30.13
CA ALA A 255 -6.03 6.82 29.83
C ALA A 255 -7.04 5.83 30.46
N VAL A 256 -6.77 4.53 30.36
CA VAL A 256 -7.61 3.48 30.97
C VAL A 256 -7.67 3.62 32.50
N TYR A 257 -6.53 3.81 33.15
CA TYR A 257 -6.45 3.99 34.60
C TYR A 257 -7.15 5.28 35.05
N SER A 258 -6.93 6.38 34.33
CA SER A 258 -7.56 7.66 34.63
C SER A 258 -9.09 7.61 34.56
N ILE A 259 -9.68 6.90 33.59
CA ILE A 259 -11.14 6.76 33.49
C ILE A 259 -11.71 5.97 34.68
N LYS A 260 -10.96 4.99 35.19
CA LYS A 260 -11.34 4.23 36.37
C LYS A 260 -11.03 4.92 37.69
N GLY A 261 -10.44 6.12 37.66
CA GLY A 261 -10.02 6.84 38.86
C GLY A 261 -8.90 6.12 39.62
N LEU A 262 -8.13 5.28 38.93
CA LEU A 262 -6.97 4.57 39.45
C LEU A 262 -5.71 5.41 39.22
N ASP A 263 -4.73 5.28 40.10
CA ASP A 263 -3.44 5.96 39.93
C ASP A 263 -2.61 5.19 38.87
N PRO A 264 -2.19 5.83 37.76
CA PRO A 264 -1.30 5.20 36.77
C PRO A 264 0.00 4.66 37.36
N GLY A 265 0.42 5.13 38.55
CA GLY A 265 1.56 4.57 39.29
C GLY A 265 1.34 3.19 39.90
N GLU A 266 0.09 2.71 39.97
CA GLU A 266 -0.27 1.35 40.42
C GLU A 266 -0.23 0.33 39.27
N LEU A 267 0.14 0.76 38.07
CA LEU A 267 0.33 -0.11 36.90
C LEU A 267 1.57 -0.99 37.08
N ASP A 268 1.36 -2.29 37.22
CA ASP A 268 2.46 -3.25 37.26
C ASP A 268 3.05 -3.40 35.85
N ALA A 269 4.21 -2.77 35.64
CA ALA A 269 4.92 -2.75 34.37
C ALA A 269 5.39 -4.15 33.92
N ASP A 270 5.65 -5.07 34.86
CA ASP A 270 6.06 -6.43 34.55
C ASP A 270 4.87 -7.24 34.02
N LEU A 271 3.69 -7.10 34.63
CA LEU A 271 2.43 -7.68 34.14
C LEU A 271 2.04 -7.15 32.76
N LEU A 272 2.30 -5.87 32.49
CA LEU A 272 2.06 -5.26 31.19
C LEU A 272 3.03 -5.83 30.15
N ALA A 273 4.32 -5.88 30.45
CA ALA A 273 5.34 -6.44 29.56
C ALA A 273 5.04 -7.89 29.18
N ASP A 274 4.61 -8.71 30.14
CA ASP A 274 4.24 -10.12 29.90
C ASP A 274 3.04 -10.28 28.96
N GLN A 275 2.07 -9.35 28.97
CA GLN A 275 0.93 -9.37 28.06
C GLN A 275 1.22 -8.90 26.64
N PHE A 276 2.32 -8.16 26.43
CA PHE A 276 2.76 -7.65 25.13
C PHE A 276 4.02 -8.36 24.59
N ALA A 277 4.52 -9.39 25.29
CA ALA A 277 5.71 -10.16 24.91
C ALA A 277 5.49 -11.21 23.80
N GLU A 278 4.29 -11.32 23.21
CA GLU A 278 3.96 -12.24 22.10
C GLU A 278 3.83 -11.57 20.73
#